data_AF-A0A6J4VFP1-F1
#
_entry.id   AF-A0A6J4VFP1-F1
#
_cell.length_a   1.000
_cell.length_b   1.000
_cell.length_c   1.000
_cell.angle_alpha   90.00
_cell.angle_beta   90.00
_cell.angle_gamma   90.00
#
_symmetry.space_group_name_H-M   'P 1'
#
loop_
_entity.id
_entity.type
_entity.pdbx_description
1 polymer ?
#
loop_
_entity_poly.entity_id
_entity_poly.type
_entity_poly.pdbx_seq_one_letter_code
_entity_poly.pdbx_strand_id
1 'polypeptide(L)'
;MKAWCPSGVRPLVAKQRVREYIYAYAAVAPELGQMTALVLPYANTPIRKLAGGGFPRQTSAMNLFLQQVSVEFANYFIVMQVDGAAWHRSQELVIPENIRLLFQPAHSPEVNPVEHVWEEI
;
A
#
# COMPACT_ATOMS: atom_id res chain seq x y z
N MET A 1 -11.37 -5.47 -23.57
CA MET A 1 -12.61 -6.19 -23.94
C MET A 1 -12.63 -6.20 -25.44
N LYS A 2 -12.50 -7.40 -26.02
CA LYS A 2 -12.61 -7.60 -27.45
C LYS A 2 -14.05 -7.98 -27.71
N ALA A 3 -14.74 -7.26 -28.59
CA ALA A 3 -16.08 -7.60 -29.04
C ALA A 3 -15.96 -7.98 -30.51
N TRP A 4 -16.52 -9.12 -30.88
CA TRP A 4 -16.53 -9.54 -32.27
C TRP A 4 -17.63 -8.77 -33.00
N CYS A 5 -17.33 -8.28 -34.20
CA CYS A 5 -18.30 -7.64 -35.07
C CYS A 5 -18.03 -8.02 -36.54
N PRO A 6 -19.06 -8.05 -37.39
CA PRO A 6 -18.87 -8.23 -38.83
C PRO A 6 -17.96 -7.16 -39.44
N SER A 7 -17.32 -7.50 -40.57
CA SER A 7 -16.46 -6.59 -41.32
C SER A 7 -17.24 -5.32 -41.72
N GLY A 8 -16.62 -4.15 -41.53
CA GLY A 8 -17.24 -2.85 -41.82
C GLY A 8 -18.10 -2.26 -40.70
N VAL A 9 -18.31 -2.97 -39.59
CA VAL A 9 -19.08 -2.46 -38.45
C VAL A 9 -18.14 -2.09 -37.30
N ARG A 10 -18.30 -0.88 -36.74
CA ARG A 10 -17.57 -0.49 -35.51
C ARG A 10 -18.41 -0.90 -34.30
N PRO A 11 -17.92 -1.79 -33.41
CA PRO A 11 -18.69 -2.18 -32.24
C PRO A 11 -18.74 -1.00 -31.26
N LEU A 12 -19.95 -0.54 -30.95
CA LEU A 12 -20.22 0.43 -29.90
C LEU A 12 -20.66 -0.35 -28.66
N VAL A 13 -19.72 -0.59 -27.74
CA VAL A 13 -20.02 -1.22 -26.45
C VAL A 13 -19.98 -0.13 -25.39
N ALA A 14 -21.14 0.16 -24.79
CA ALA A 14 -21.20 0.99 -23.60
C ALA A 14 -20.40 0.28 -22.49
N LYS A 15 -19.37 0.96 -21.98
CA LYS A 15 -18.48 0.41 -20.97
C LYS A 15 -18.38 1.36 -19.79
N GLN A 16 -18.95 0.97 -18.67
CA GLN A 16 -18.61 1.53 -17.38
C GLN A 16 -17.58 0.61 -16.73
N ARG A 17 -16.34 1.07 -16.54
CA ARG A 17 -15.37 0.37 -15.69
C ARG A 17 -15.70 0.72 -14.24
N VAL A 18 -16.45 -0.13 -13.56
CA VAL A 18 -16.44 -0.15 -12.10
C VAL A 18 -15.15 -0.85 -11.69
N ARG A 19 -14.32 -0.18 -10.89
CA ARG A 19 -13.07 -0.74 -10.36
C ARG A 19 -13.28 -1.02 -8.90
N GLU A 20 -13.14 -2.27 -8.53
CA GLU A 20 -13.09 -2.74 -7.15
C GLU A 20 -11.62 -2.97 -6.80
N TYR A 21 -11.26 -2.62 -5.57
CA TYR A 21 -9.88 -2.67 -5.11
C TYR A 21 -9.82 -3.31 -3.73
N ILE A 22 -8.78 -4.09 -3.53
CA ILE A 22 -8.29 -4.47 -2.20
C ILE A 22 -6.87 -3.95 -2.10
N TYR A 23 -6.47 -3.51 -0.92
CA TYR A 23 -5.17 -2.89 -0.68
C TYR A 23 -4.29 -3.87 0.07
N ALA A 24 -3.16 -4.21 -0.51
CA ALA A 24 -2.13 -5.01 0.12
C ALA A 24 -0.96 -4.11 0.51
N TYR A 25 -0.49 -4.30 1.74
CA TYR A 25 0.73 -3.71 2.27
C TYR A 25 1.68 -4.88 2.55
N ALA A 26 2.96 -4.71 2.24
CA ALA A 26 3.95 -5.72 2.51
C ALA A 26 5.29 -5.07 2.87
N ALA A 27 6.06 -5.76 3.70
CA ALA A 27 7.44 -5.44 4.00
C ALA A 27 8.22 -6.74 4.06
N VAL A 28 9.41 -6.73 3.45
CA VAL A 28 10.32 -7.87 3.43
C VAL A 28 11.50 -7.55 4.34
N ALA A 29 11.94 -8.54 5.11
CA ALA A 29 13.18 -8.54 5.86
C ALA A 29 14.14 -9.54 5.19
N PRO A 30 14.92 -9.10 4.17
CA PRO A 30 15.69 -10.01 3.31
C PRO A 30 16.71 -10.83 4.10
N GLU A 31 17.39 -10.19 5.05
CA GLU A 31 18.41 -10.84 5.91
C GLU A 31 17.83 -12.00 6.72
N LEU A 32 16.56 -11.88 7.14
CA LEU A 32 15.88 -12.89 7.94
C LEU A 32 15.15 -13.92 7.07
N GLY A 33 15.04 -13.68 5.76
CA GLY A 33 14.18 -14.47 4.88
C GLY A 33 12.69 -14.42 5.26
N GLN A 34 12.25 -13.31 5.88
CA GLN A 34 10.88 -13.14 6.37
C GLN A 34 10.15 -12.02 5.64
N MET A 35 8.82 -12.06 5.64
CA MET A 35 7.97 -10.97 5.20
C MET A 35 6.75 -10.82 6.09
N THR A 36 6.20 -9.62 6.15
CA THR A 36 4.91 -9.32 6.76
C THR A 36 4.00 -8.66 5.74
N ALA A 37 2.71 -8.93 5.84
CA ALA A 37 1.71 -8.37 4.95
C ALA A 37 0.40 -8.06 5.68
N LEU A 38 -0.31 -7.05 5.17
CA LEU A 38 -1.62 -6.66 5.65
C LEU A 38 -2.53 -6.38 4.45
N VAL A 39 -3.70 -7.02 4.42
CA VAL A 39 -4.69 -6.84 3.36
C VAL A 39 -5.91 -6.13 3.94
N LEU A 40 -6.28 -4.99 3.35
CA LEU A 40 -7.39 -4.16 3.79
C LEU A 40 -8.38 -3.88 2.64
N PRO A 41 -9.69 -3.85 2.91
CA PRO A 41 -10.68 -3.47 1.90
C PRO A 41 -10.61 -2.00 1.49
N TYR A 42 -9.85 -1.18 2.24
CA TYR A 42 -9.71 0.25 2.01
C TYR A 42 -8.26 0.69 2.28
N ALA A 43 -7.75 1.65 1.50
CA ALA A 43 -6.48 2.32 1.78
C ALA A 43 -6.54 3.21 3.04
N ASN A 44 -7.73 3.39 3.60
CA ASN A 44 -8.00 4.26 4.73
C ASN A 44 -8.72 3.38 5.75
N THR A 45 -8.17 3.19 6.94
CA THR A 45 -9.01 2.69 8.04
C THR A 45 -9.82 3.84 8.62
N PRO A 46 -11.13 3.68 8.83
CA PRO A 46 -11.86 4.60 9.68
C PRO A 46 -11.35 4.37 11.10
N ILE A 47 -10.36 5.15 11.55
CA ILE A 47 -10.21 5.42 12.97
C ILE A 47 -11.53 6.09 13.33
N ARG A 48 -12.41 5.29 13.96
CA ARG A 48 -13.74 5.60 14.52
C ARG A 48 -14.23 7.00 14.14
N LYS A 49 -15.34 7.11 13.38
CA LYS A 49 -16.11 8.36 13.20
C LYS A 49 -16.06 9.19 14.49
N LEU A 50 -15.13 10.14 14.59
CA LEU A 50 -15.25 11.23 15.53
C LEU A 50 -16.42 12.03 14.98
N ALA A 51 -17.38 12.33 15.84
CA ALA A 51 -18.63 12.97 15.48
C ALA A 51 -18.35 14.27 14.70
N GLY A 52 -18.37 14.20 13.36
CA GLY A 52 -17.89 15.29 12.51
C GLY A 52 -17.48 14.85 11.11
N GLY A 53 -18.41 14.25 10.36
CA GLY A 53 -18.55 14.25 8.88
C GLY A 53 -17.34 14.36 7.93
N GLY A 54 -16.13 13.92 8.26
CA GLY A 54 -14.98 13.92 7.35
C GLY A 54 -14.67 12.54 6.78
N PHE A 55 -14.18 12.47 5.54
CA PHE A 55 -13.62 11.24 4.98
C PHE A 55 -12.35 10.84 5.77
N PRO A 56 -12.21 9.58 6.22
CA PRO A 56 -11.00 9.10 6.87
C PRO A 56 -9.82 9.12 5.89
N ARG A 57 -8.63 9.55 6.35
CA ARG A 57 -7.40 9.71 5.55
C ARG A 57 -6.63 8.39 5.44
N GLN A 58 -5.85 8.22 4.37
CA GLN A 58 -5.05 7.01 4.09
C GLN A 58 -4.00 6.68 5.18
N THR A 59 -3.58 7.67 5.97
CA THR A 59 -2.56 7.51 7.01
C THR A 59 -2.90 6.45 8.06
N SER A 60 -4.19 6.20 8.31
CA SER A 60 -4.64 5.27 9.33
C SER A 60 -4.33 3.80 9.00
N ALA A 61 -4.39 3.41 7.72
CA ALA A 61 -4.05 2.05 7.29
C ALA A 61 -2.53 1.81 7.39
N MET A 62 -1.73 2.81 6.97
CA MET A 62 -0.28 2.75 7.11
C MET A 62 0.16 2.69 8.58
N ASN A 63 -0.51 3.43 9.48
CA ASN A 63 -0.23 3.34 10.93
C ASN A 63 -0.48 1.93 11.48
N LEU A 64 -1.55 1.25 11.04
CA LEU A 64 -1.79 -0.14 11.43
C LEU A 64 -0.70 -1.08 10.90
N PHE A 65 -0.27 -0.87 9.66
CA PHE A 65 0.79 -1.67 9.07
C PHE A 65 2.14 -1.47 9.81
N LEU A 66 2.52 -0.23 10.10
CA LEU A 66 3.72 0.06 10.89
C LEU A 66 3.65 -0.54 12.29
N GLN A 67 2.49 -0.49 12.94
CA GLN A 67 2.29 -1.12 14.24
C GLN A 67 2.44 -2.66 14.15
N GLN A 68 1.88 -3.29 13.12
CA GLN A 68 2.03 -4.73 12.90
C GLN A 68 3.51 -5.10 12.73
N VAL A 69 4.24 -4.39 11.86
CA VAL A 69 5.68 -4.62 11.64
C VAL A 69 6.46 -4.44 12.94
N SER A 70 6.16 -3.39 13.71
CA SER A 70 6.82 -3.11 14.99
C SER A 70 6.65 -4.25 16.00
N VAL A 71 5.45 -4.84 16.08
CA VAL A 71 5.13 -5.96 16.97
C VAL A 71 5.78 -7.26 16.50
N GLU A 72 5.69 -7.58 15.20
CA GLU A 72 6.25 -8.82 14.66
C GLU A 72 7.77 -8.86 14.75
N PHE A 73 8.43 -7.71 14.58
CA PHE A 73 9.88 -7.55 14.67
C PHE A 73 10.30 -6.79 15.95
N ALA A 74 9.62 -7.04 17.08
CA ALA A 74 9.82 -6.31 18.34
C ALA A 74 11.27 -6.35 18.89
N ASN A 75 12.03 -7.40 18.56
CA ASN A 75 13.42 -7.56 18.99
C ASN A 75 14.43 -6.84 18.08
N TYR A 76 13.97 -6.15 17.04
CA TYR A 76 14.81 -5.47 16.06
C TYR A 76 14.57 -3.97 16.06
N PHE A 77 15.64 -3.24 15.77
CA PHE A 77 15.52 -1.86 15.28
C PHE A 77 15.43 -1.89 13.75
N ILE A 78 14.31 -1.44 13.22
CA ILE A 78 13.94 -1.61 11.83
C ILE A 78 14.27 -0.32 11.06
N VAL A 79 15.16 -0.42 10.08
CA VAL A 79 15.33 0.61 9.06
C VAL A 79 14.49 0.20 7.86
N MET A 80 13.32 0.82 7.73
CA MET A 80 12.35 0.51 6.69
C MET A 80 12.54 1.42 5.50
N GLN A 81 12.96 0.85 4.37
CA GLN A 81 12.99 1.56 3.10
C GLN A 81 11.57 1.78 2.58
N VAL A 82 11.25 3.01 2.18
CA VAL A 82 9.94 3.40 1.63
C VAL A 82 10.09 4.33 0.44
N ASP A 83 9.07 4.33 -0.43
CA ASP A 83 8.99 5.24 -1.56
C ASP A 83 8.56 6.67 -1.17
N GLY A 84 8.46 7.54 -2.17
CA GLY A 84 8.03 8.93 -1.99
C GLY A 84 6.53 9.15 -1.84
N ALA A 85 5.70 8.12 -1.71
CA ALA A 85 4.25 8.27 -1.72
C ALA A 85 3.74 9.12 -0.54
N ALA A 86 2.64 9.86 -0.79
CA ALA A 86 2.14 10.89 0.12
C ALA A 86 1.85 10.36 1.55
N TRP A 87 1.37 9.12 1.67
CA TRP A 87 1.09 8.48 2.95
C TRP A 87 2.34 8.15 3.79
N HIS A 88 3.51 7.93 3.17
CA HIS A 88 4.77 7.74 3.89
C HIS A 88 5.31 9.07 4.43
N ARG A 89 4.87 10.20 3.86
CA ARG A 89 5.28 11.57 4.23
C ARG A 89 4.22 12.32 5.04
N SER A 90 3.15 11.64 5.44
CA SER A 90 2.04 12.26 6.16
C SER A 90 2.48 12.71 7.56
N GLN A 91 2.07 13.91 7.98
CA GLN A 91 2.30 14.40 9.34
C GLN A 91 1.47 13.66 10.40
N GLU A 92 0.46 12.90 9.98
CA GLU A 92 -0.38 12.06 10.83
C GLU A 92 0.20 10.65 11.03
N LEU A 93 1.37 10.37 10.43
CA LEU A 93 2.00 9.06 10.50
C LEU A 93 2.59 8.85 11.90
N VAL A 94 2.16 7.79 12.57
CA VAL A 94 2.67 7.37 13.87
C VAL A 94 3.71 6.30 13.62
N ILE A 95 4.99 6.69 13.68
CA ILE A 95 6.12 5.78 13.49
C ILE A 95 6.47 5.17 14.85
N PRO A 96 6.37 3.83 15.02
CA PRO A 96 6.79 3.16 16.25
C PRO A 96 8.25 3.43 16.61
N GLU A 97 8.58 3.38 17.91
CA GLU A 97 9.90 3.76 18.41
C GLU A 97 11.04 2.94 17.79
N ASN A 98 10.80 1.66 17.52
CA ASN A 98 11.75 0.73 16.90
C ASN A 98 11.79 0.80 15.37
N ILE A 99 11.13 1.78 14.73
CA ILE A 99 11.14 1.95 13.27
C ILE A 99 11.76 3.31 12.90
N ARG A 100 12.59 3.30 11.85
CA ARG A 100 13.00 4.51 11.12
C ARG A 100 12.76 4.33 9.64
N LEU A 101 12.15 5.33 9.02
CA LEU A 101 11.90 5.34 7.58
C LEU A 101 13.12 5.87 6.83
N LEU A 102 13.56 5.12 5.82
CA LEU A 102 14.57 5.52 4.85
C LEU A 102 13.90 5.76 3.51
N PHE A 103 13.80 7.02 3.11
CA PHE A 103 13.17 7.37 1.82
C PHE A 103 14.14 7.16 0.67
N GLN A 104 13.71 6.42 -0.34
CA GLN A 104 14.48 6.24 -1.56
C GLN A 104 14.40 7.46 -2.50
N PRO A 105 15.33 7.59 -3.47
CA PRO A 105 15.25 8.59 -4.51
C PRO A 105 13.95 8.49 -5.32
N ALA A 106 13.50 9.61 -5.87
CA ALA A 106 12.28 9.64 -6.67
C ALA A 106 12.43 8.78 -7.93
N HIS A 107 11.38 8.04 -8.28
CA HIS A 107 11.30 7.20 -9.48
C HIS A 107 12.34 6.07 -9.58
N SER A 108 12.77 5.53 -8.43
CA SER A 108 13.69 4.39 -8.36
C SER A 108 13.03 3.14 -7.76
N PRO A 109 12.05 2.50 -8.45
CA PRO A 109 11.43 1.26 -7.96
C PRO A 109 12.42 0.10 -7.88
N GLU A 110 13.44 0.07 -8.75
CA GLU A 110 14.46 -0.98 -8.82
C GLU A 110 15.31 -1.13 -7.55
N VAL A 111 15.27 -0.13 -6.67
CA VAL A 111 16.01 -0.16 -5.40
C VAL A 111 15.18 -0.70 -4.23
N ASN A 112 13.90 -1.01 -4.44
CA ASN A 112 12.98 -1.45 -3.38
C ASN A 112 12.67 -2.95 -3.52
N PRO A 113 13.25 -3.83 -2.67
CA PRO A 113 13.09 -5.27 -2.81
C PRO A 113 11.64 -5.77 -2.76
N VAL A 114 10.73 -5.03 -2.12
CA VAL A 114 9.31 -5.42 -2.03
C VAL A 114 8.60 -5.35 -3.39
N GLU A 115 9.10 -4.57 -4.35
CA GLU A 115 8.46 -4.44 -5.67
C GLU A 115 8.46 -5.79 -6.42
N HIS A 116 9.49 -6.61 -6.21
CA HIS A 116 9.57 -7.95 -6.80
C HIS A 116 8.50 -8.91 -6.28
N VAL A 117 7.94 -8.68 -5.09
CA VAL A 117 6.84 -9.50 -4.55
C VAL A 117 5.59 -9.37 -5.43
N TRP A 118 5.40 -8.22 -6.07
CA TRP A 118 4.22 -7.93 -6.88
C TRP A 118 4.33 -8.42 -8.32
N GLU A 119 5.53 -8.78 -8.80
CA GLU A 119 5.72 -9.28 -10.17
C GLU A 119 5.02 -10.63 -10.41
N GLU A 120 4.82 -11.40 -9.34
CA GLU A 120 4.21 -12.74 -9.37
C GLU A 120 2.68 -12.74 -9.19
N ILE A 121 2.04 -11.56 -9.09
CA ILE A 121 0.59 -11.39 -8.85
C ILE A 121 -0.10 -10.78 -10.08
#